data_AF-A0A9P4NNA9-F1
#
_entry.id   AF-A0A9P4NNA9-F1
#
_cell.length_a   1.000
_cell.length_b   1.000
_cell.length_c   1.000
_cell.angle_alpha   90.00
_cell.angle_beta   90.00
_cell.angle_gamma   90.00
#
_symmetry.space_group_name_H-M   'P 1'
#
loop_
_entity.id
_entity.type
_entity.pdbx_description
1 polymer ?
#
loop_
_entity_poly.entity_id
_entity_poly.type
_entity_poly.pdbx_seq_one_letter_code
_entity_poly.pdbx_strand_id
1 'polypeptide(L)' 'MPTQAEKKREAAREVVDILHEISTLLNTHLNRHQLSYCVSLIENGVNPEALAVSLTCHLSVRG' A
#
# COMPACT_ATOMS: atom_id res chain seq x y z
N MET A 1 -18.46 -11.62 20.54
CA MET A 1 -18.14 -10.17 20.39
C MET A 1 -16.81 -10.09 19.67
N PRO A 2 -16.69 -9.34 18.57
CA PRO A 2 -15.42 -9.21 17.86
C PRO A 2 -14.37 -8.57 18.78
N THR A 3 -13.16 -9.12 18.77
CA THR A 3 -12.06 -8.62 19.59
C THR A 3 -11.51 -7.30 19.04
N GLN A 4 -10.86 -6.47 19.86
CA GLN A 4 -10.21 -5.24 19.37
C GLN A 4 -9.22 -5.52 18.22
N ALA A 5 -8.60 -6.70 18.19
CA ALA A 5 -7.70 -7.12 17.12
C ALA A 5 -8.43 -7.31 15.79
N GLU A 6 -9.66 -7.84 15.80
CA GLU A 6 -10.48 -8.00 14.60
C GLU A 6 -10.91 -6.65 14.03
N LYS A 7 -11.32 -5.71 14.89
CA LYS A 7 -11.63 -4.33 14.47
C LYS A 7 -10.44 -3.62 13.85
N LYS A 8 -9.23 -3.80 14.41
CA LYS A 8 -7.99 -3.25 13.83
C LYS A 8 -7.67 -3.88 12.47
N ARG A 9 -7.92 -5.17 12.29
CA ARG A 9 -7.71 -5.86 11.00
C ARG A 9 -8.69 -5.40 9.93
N GLU A 10 -9.94 -5.20 10.31
CA GLU A 10 -10.99 -4.69 9.43
C GLU A 10 -10.69 -3.25 9.00
N ALA A 11 -10.35 -2.38 9.96
CA ALA A 11 -9.90 -1.02 9.69
C ALA A 11 -8.65 -0.98 8.80
N ALA A 12 -7.66 -1.85 9.05
CA ALA A 12 -6.46 -1.92 8.21
C ALA A 12 -6.78 -2.34 6.77
N ARG A 13 -7.72 -3.27 6.56
CA ARG A 13 -8.17 -3.64 5.21
C ARG A 13 -8.87 -2.48 4.51
N GLU A 14 -9.74 -1.79 5.21
CA GLU A 14 -10.48 -0.64 4.66
C GLU A 14 -9.52 0.50 4.28
N VAL A 15 -8.54 0.79 5.13
CA VAL A 15 -7.46 1.74 4.83
C VAL A 15 -6.69 1.31 3.58
N VAL A 16 -6.27 0.04 3.47
CA VAL A 16 -5.55 -0.46 2.29
C VAL A 16 -6.40 -0.35 1.02
N ASP A 17 -7.71 -0.57 1.11
CA ASP A 17 -8.63 -0.46 -0.02
C ASP A 17 -8.79 0.98 -0.51
N ILE A 18 -8.99 1.91 0.41
CA ILE A 18 -9.07 3.35 0.12
C ILE A 18 -7.76 3.85 -0.50
N LEU A 19 -6.61 3.46 0.07
CA LEU A 19 -5.31 3.82 -0.51
C LEU A 19 -5.10 3.22 -1.90
N HIS A 20 -5.63 2.03 -2.17
CA HIS A 20 -5.58 1.42 -3.50
C HIS A 20 -6.44 2.18 -4.52
N GLU A 21 -7.63 2.64 -4.12
CA GLU A 21 -8.46 3.52 -4.96
C GLU A 21 -7.73 4.84 -5.27
N ILE A 22 -7.15 5.49 -4.26
CA ILE A 22 -6.35 6.71 -4.44
C ILE A 22 -5.17 6.45 -5.39
N SER A 23 -4.50 5.32 -5.22
CA SER A 23 -3.37 4.91 -6.06
C SER A 23 -3.78 4.68 -7.51
N THR A 24 -4.97 4.12 -7.73
CA THR A 24 -5.57 3.89 -9.05
C THR A 24 -5.95 5.22 -9.72
N LEU A 25 -6.56 6.14 -8.96
CA LEU A 25 -6.88 7.50 -9.40
C LEU A 25 -5.63 8.27 -9.83
N LEU A 26 -4.54 8.15 -9.05
CA LEU A 26 -3.23 8.75 -9.35
C LEU A 26 -2.43 7.98 -10.42
N ASN A 27 -3.01 6.94 -11.02
CA ASN A 27 -2.38 6.09 -12.04
C ASN A 27 -1.06 5.43 -11.58
N THR A 28 -0.86 5.28 -10.27
CA THR A 28 0.31 4.62 -9.69
C THR A 28 0.22 3.10 -9.72
N HIS A 29 -0.97 2.55 -10.01
CA HIS A 29 -1.21 1.12 -10.25
C HIS A 29 -0.68 0.18 -9.12
N LEU A 30 -0.68 0.68 -7.88
CA LEU A 30 -0.17 -0.02 -6.70
C LEU A 30 -1.11 -1.14 -6.26
N ASN A 31 -0.71 -2.40 -6.26
CA ASN A 31 -1.58 -3.49 -5.80
C ASN A 31 -1.73 -3.52 -4.26
N ARG A 32 -2.85 -4.08 -3.76
CA ARG A 32 -3.09 -4.25 -2.30
C ARG A 32 -1.93 -4.95 -1.55
N HIS A 33 -1.27 -5.92 -2.20
CA HIS A 33 -0.07 -6.57 -1.66
C HIS A 33 1.14 -5.64 -1.60
N GLN A 34 1.35 -4.85 -2.65
CA GLN A 34 2.43 -3.86 -2.71
C GLN A 34 2.24 -2.78 -1.64
N LEU A 35 1.01 -2.33 -1.42
CA LEU A 35 0.69 -1.34 -0.40
C LEU A 35 1.00 -1.85 1.02
N SER A 36 0.62 -3.09 1.33
CA SER A 36 0.95 -3.75 2.61
C SER A 36 2.48 -3.86 2.82
N TYR A 37 3.21 -4.18 1.74
CA TYR A 37 4.66 -4.26 1.77
C TYR A 37 5.31 -2.88 1.96
N CYS A 38 4.79 -1.85 1.29
CA CYS A 38 5.24 -0.46 1.46
C CYS A 38 5.04 -0.01 2.91
N VAL A 39 3.87 -0.26 3.51
CA VAL A 39 3.62 0.07 4.92
C VAL A 39 4.63 -0.62 5.83
N SER A 40 4.88 -1.91 5.63
CA SER A 40 5.87 -2.66 6.42
C SER A 40 7.29 -2.09 6.28
N LEU A 41 7.68 -1.68 5.08
CA LEU A 41 9.00 -1.08 4.82
C LEU A 41 9.12 0.33 5.40
N ILE A 42 8.07 1.14 5.30
CA ILE A 42 8.02 2.49 5.90
C ILE A 42 8.10 2.37 7.43
N GLU A 43 7.42 1.40 8.04
CA GLU A 43 7.56 1.08 9.47
C GLU A 43 8.98 0.62 9.84
N ASN A 44 9.73 0.03 8.91
CA ASN A 44 11.15 -0.30 9.09
C ASN A 44 12.10 0.90 8.85
N GLY A 45 11.59 2.08 8.52
CA GLY A 45 12.38 3.29 8.28
C GLY A 45 12.88 3.44 6.84
N VAL A 46 12.33 2.68 5.89
CA VAL A 46 12.64 2.85 4.47
C VAL A 46 11.99 4.14 3.96
N ASN A 47 12.74 4.90 3.17
CA ASN A 47 12.26 6.16 2.61
C ASN A 47 11.07 5.90 1.63
N PRO A 48 9.87 6.47 1.89
CA PRO A 48 8.72 6.28 1.02
C PRO A 48 8.94 6.80 -0.41
N GLU A 49 9.78 7.82 -0.61
CA GLU A 49 10.10 8.33 -1.96
C GLU A 49 10.88 7.31 -2.79
N ALA A 50 11.87 6.64 -2.19
CA ALA A 50 12.62 5.58 -2.87
C ALA A 50 11.73 4.38 -3.22
N LEU A 51 10.77 4.08 -2.34
CA LEU A 51 9.75 3.06 -2.56
C LEU A 51 8.83 3.42 -3.73
N ALA A 52 8.33 4.65 -3.78
CA ALA A 52 7.50 5.13 -4.87
C ALA A 52 8.22 5.02 -6.22
N VAL A 53 9.48 5.47 -6.30
CA VAL A 53 10.31 5.33 -7.51
C VAL A 53 10.48 3.86 -7.90
N SER A 54 10.73 2.97 -6.93
CA SER A 54 10.89 1.53 -7.22
C SER A 54 9.62 0.89 -7.77
N LEU A 55 8.44 1.28 -7.26
CA LEU A 55 7.16 0.75 -7.74
C LEU A 55 6.75 1.37 -9.08
N THR A 56 6.88 2.69 -9.23
CA THR A 56 6.61 3.39 -10.50
C THR A 56 7.54 2.91 -11.61
N CYS A 57 8.82 2.69 -11.32
CA CYS A 57 9.77 2.18 -12.30
C CYS A 57 9.41 0.76 -12.75
N HIS A 58 9.00 -0.12 -11.82
CA HIS A 58 8.58 -1.50 -12.14
C HIS A 58 7.33 -1.56 -13.05
N LEU A 59 6.45 -0.55 -13.00
CA LEU A 59 5.31 -0.44 -13.91
C LEU A 59 5.73 -0.01 -15.32
N SER A 60 6.74 0.85 -15.44
CA SER A 60 7.25 1.32 -16.74
C SER A 60 8.01 0.24 -17.54
N VAL A 61 8.58 -0.80 -16.90
CA VAL A 61 9.27 -1.91 -17.61
C VAL A 61 8.30 -3.03 -18.03
N ARG A 62 7.05 -2.97 -17.58
CA ARG A 62 5.99 -3.95 -17.92
C ARG A 62 5.09 -3.48 -19.08
N GLY A 63 5.36 -2.31 -19.67
CA GLY A 63 4.68 -1.77 -20.85
C GLY A 63 5.41 -2.10 -22.14
#